data_AF-A0A3P7RYN0-F1
#
_entry.id   AF-A0A3P7RYN0-F1
#
_cell.length_a   1.000
_cell.length_b   1.000
_cell.length_c   1.000
_cell.angle_alpha   90.00
_cell.angle_beta   90.00
_cell.angle_gamma   90.00
#
_symmetry.space_group_name_H-M   'P 1'
#
loop_
_entity.id
_entity.type
_entity.pdbx_description
1 polymer ?
#
loop_
_entity_poly.entity_id
_entity_poly.type
_entity_poly.pdbx_seq_one_letter_code
_entity_poly.pdbx_strand_id
1 'polypeptide(L)'
;MLVADETNPSWVPRWITVRRPFLYIYENEKDTLERRIINLKVTQVEYSADDNEIFGTHKSDTSDTKAPESGKLSMIFSLTYADRKIFMKTGPNSSKNEIHEWLYAIDPLMAGEIK
;
A
#
# COMPACT_ATOMS: atom_id res chain seq x y z
N MET A 1 3.02 8.11 -1.09
CA MET A 1 2.19 7.05 -0.48
C MET A 1 2.84 6.52 0.79
N LEU A 2 2.09 5.87 1.67
CA LEU A 2 2.63 5.10 2.78
C LEU A 2 2.93 3.68 2.31
N VAL A 3 4.09 3.15 2.70
CA VAL A 3 4.53 1.79 2.37
C VAL A 3 4.91 1.07 3.66
N ALA A 4 4.46 -0.17 3.80
CA ALA A 4 4.89 -1.09 4.85
C ALA A 4 5.43 -2.38 4.21
N ASP A 5 6.31 -3.08 4.92
CA ASP A 5 6.88 -4.36 4.51
C ASP A 5 6.33 -5.45 5.44
N GLU A 6 6.18 -6.68 4.95
CA GLU A 6 5.74 -7.80 5.79
C GLU A 6 6.67 -8.07 6.98
N THR A 7 7.95 -7.74 6.84
CA THR A 7 8.95 -7.91 7.90
C THR A 7 8.99 -6.76 8.90
N ASN A 8 8.43 -5.60 8.54
CA ASN A 8 8.34 -4.43 9.40
C ASN A 8 7.03 -3.69 9.10
N PRO A 9 5.95 -3.99 9.84
CA PRO A 9 4.60 -3.48 9.57
C PRO A 9 4.43 -2.00 9.99
N SER A 10 5.49 -1.19 9.89
CA SER A 10 5.42 0.25 10.08
C SER A 10 5.12 0.97 8.76
N TRP A 11 4.09 1.79 8.76
CA TRP A 11 3.74 2.64 7.63
C TRP A 11 4.74 3.80 7.52
N VAL A 12 5.52 3.82 6.44
CA VAL A 12 6.50 4.90 6.21
C VAL A 12 6.19 5.64 4.91
N PRO A 13 6.19 6.99 4.89
CA PRO A 13 6.03 7.74 3.66
C PRO A 13 7.17 7.44 2.68
N ARG A 14 6.81 7.22 1.42
CA ARG A 14 7.74 7.02 0.30
C ARG A 14 7.30 7.83 -0.90
N TRP A 15 8.30 8.27 -1.66
CA TRP A 15 8.09 8.82 -2.99
C TRP A 15 8.06 7.68 -3.99
N ILE A 16 7.00 7.59 -4.78
CA ILE A 16 6.76 6.46 -5.69
C ILE A 16 6.53 7.01 -7.09
N THR A 17 7.16 6.39 -8.07
CA THR A 17 6.90 6.70 -9.48
C THR A 17 6.60 5.43 -10.25
N VAL A 18 5.53 5.44 -11.03
CA VAL A 18 5.21 4.37 -11.98
C VAL A 18 5.79 4.73 -13.34
N ARG A 19 6.73 3.92 -13.83
CA ARG A 19 7.24 4.00 -15.21
C ARG A 19 7.16 2.59 -15.80
N ARG A 20 6.02 2.28 -16.42
CA ARG A 20 5.67 0.92 -16.83
C ARG A 20 6.80 0.26 -17.66
N PRO A 21 7.12 -1.01 -17.39
CA PRO A 21 6.40 -1.94 -16.51
C PRO A 21 6.85 -1.90 -15.03
N PHE A 22 7.59 -0.88 -14.60
CA PHE A 22 8.20 -0.86 -13.28
C PHE A 22 7.58 0.20 -12.35
N LEU A 23 7.56 -0.13 -11.06
CA LEU A 23 7.30 0.78 -9.96
C LEU A 23 8.61 1.05 -9.22
N TYR A 24 8.93 2.32 -9.03
CA TYR A 24 10.14 2.78 -8.36
C TYR A 24 9.78 3.39 -7.02
N ILE A 25 10.50 3.02 -5.97
CA ILE A 25 10.33 3.55 -4.62
C ILE A 25 11.61 4.26 -4.21
N TYR A 26 11.44 5.50 -3.76
CA TYR A 26 12.48 6.36 -3.22
C TYR A 26 12.12 6.72 -1.78
N GLU A 27 13.12 7.10 -0.99
CA GLU A 27 12.89 7.51 0.40
C GLU A 27 12.04 8.79 0.46
N ASN A 28 12.32 9.75 -0.42
CA ASN A 28 11.59 11.01 -0.57
C ASN A 28 11.79 11.58 -1.99
N GLU A 29 11.16 12.71 -2.31
CA GLU A 29 11.21 13.33 -3.65
C GLU A 29 12.62 13.74 -4.10
N LYS A 30 13.50 14.09 -3.15
CA LYS A 30 14.87 14.53 -3.43
C LYS A 30 15.88 13.36 -3.44
N ASP A 31 15.45 12.16 -3.08
CA ASP A 31 16.29 10.98 -3.08
C ASP A 31 16.60 10.57 -4.51
N THR A 32 17.88 10.61 -4.88
CA THR A 32 18.35 10.27 -6.22
C THR A 32 18.60 8.78 -6.40
N LEU A 33 18.48 7.99 -5.34
CA LEU A 33 18.71 6.55 -5.36
C LEU A 33 17.41 5.76 -5.34
N GLU A 34 17.24 4.86 -6.31
CA GLU A 34 16.15 3.89 -6.31
C GLU A 34 16.33 2.90 -5.15
N ARG A 35 15.45 2.96 -4.14
CA ARG A 35 15.49 2.05 -3.00
C ARG A 35 14.89 0.69 -3.31
N ARG A 36 13.85 0.68 -4.16
CA ARG A 36 13.25 -0.56 -4.70
C ARG A 36 12.77 -0.34 -6.13
N ILE A 37 12.91 -1.37 -6.95
CA ILE A 37 12.38 -1.44 -8.32
C ILE A 37 11.54 -2.72 -8.40
N ILE A 38 10.26 -2.58 -8.72
CA ILE A 38 9.29 -3.69 -8.74
C ILE A 38 8.73 -3.85 -10.15
N ASN A 39 8.82 -5.05 -10.72
CA ASN A 39 8.28 -5.36 -12.04
C ASN A 39 6.80 -5.71 -11.97
N LEU A 40 5.94 -4.75 -12.33
CA LEU A 40 4.48 -4.87 -12.26
C LEU A 40 3.90 -5.97 -13.16
N LYS A 41 4.64 -6.45 -14.18
CA LYS A 41 4.15 -7.54 -15.05
C LYS A 41 4.09 -8.90 -14.36
N VAL A 42 4.90 -9.10 -13.33
CA VAL A 42 5.01 -10.39 -12.60
C VAL A 42 4.62 -10.26 -11.14
N THR A 43 4.23 -9.05 -10.73
CA THR A 43 3.71 -8.77 -9.40
C THR A 43 2.26 -9.21 -9.31
N GLN A 44 1.91 -9.86 -8.21
CA GLN A 44 0.51 -10.08 -7.86
C GLN A 44 0.04 -8.90 -7.02
N VAL A 45 -1.08 -8.31 -7.43
CA VAL A 45 -1.71 -7.21 -6.71
C VAL A 45 -2.94 -7.77 -6.00
N GLU A 46 -3.16 -7.40 -4.74
CA GLU A 46 -4.39 -7.72 -4.01
C GLU A 46 -4.87 -6.44 -3.33
N TYR A 47 -6.19 -6.21 -3.29
CA TYR A 47 -6.80 -5.06 -2.64
C TYR A 47 -7.56 -5.50 -1.39
N SER A 48 -7.32 -4.82 -0.27
CA SER A 48 -8.02 -4.99 1.01
C SER A 48 -8.59 -3.65 1.48
N ALA A 49 -9.69 -3.73 2.21
CA ALA A 49 -10.40 -2.56 2.72
C ALA A 49 -10.05 -2.20 4.17
N ASP A 50 -9.19 -2.98 4.86
CA ASP A 50 -8.82 -2.68 6.24
C ASP A 50 -7.36 -3.02 6.60
N ASP A 51 -6.82 -2.31 7.60
CA ASP A 51 -5.45 -2.50 8.12
C ASP A 51 -5.31 -3.84 8.90
N ASN A 52 -6.40 -4.35 9.47
CA ASN A 52 -6.39 -5.50 10.39
C ASN A 52 -6.28 -6.84 9.66
N GLU A 53 -6.78 -6.92 8.43
CA GLU A 53 -6.68 -8.05 7.51
C GLU A 53 -5.23 -8.25 7.06
N ILE A 54 -4.45 -7.17 6.99
CA ILE A 54 -3.11 -7.18 6.40
C ILE A 54 -2.00 -7.51 7.39
N PHE A 55 -2.05 -7.00 8.62
CA PHE A 55 -1.01 -7.24 9.63
C PHE A 55 -1.39 -8.30 10.67
N GLY A 56 -2.57 -8.91 10.53
CA GLY A 56 -3.18 -9.74 11.58
C GLY A 56 -3.50 -8.89 12.82
N THR A 57 -4.33 -9.41 13.70
CA THR A 57 -4.56 -8.77 15.00
C THR A 57 -3.26 -8.76 15.80
N HIS A 58 -2.48 -7.68 15.70
CA HIS A 58 -1.54 -7.34 16.76
C HIS A 58 -2.39 -7.21 18.03
N LYS A 59 -2.35 -8.22 18.90
CA LYS A 59 -2.86 -8.11 20.27
C LYS A 59 -2.08 -6.96 20.93
N SER A 60 -2.66 -5.77 20.85
CA SER A 60 -2.38 -4.69 21.76
C SER A 60 -2.84 -5.16 23.14
N ASP A 61 -1.95 -5.83 23.87
CA ASP A 61 -2.04 -5.97 25.31
C ASP A 61 -1.82 -4.59 25.94
N THR A 62 -2.86 -3.76 25.92
CA THR A 62 -3.03 -2.66 26.87
C THR A 62 -4.50 -2.29 26.91
N SER A 63 -5.07 -2.51 28.10
CA SER A 63 -6.32 -1.95 28.59
C SER A 63 -6.49 -0.48 28.22
N ASP A 64 -7.74 -0.13 27.90
CA ASP A 64 -8.28 1.22 27.73
C ASP A 64 -7.75 2.03 26.53
N THR A 65 -8.55 2.11 25.46
CA THR A 65 -9.27 3.34 25.05
C THR A 65 -9.79 3.22 23.62
N LYS A 66 -11.12 3.35 23.47
CA LYS A 66 -11.90 3.61 22.24
C LYS A 66 -11.89 2.52 21.16
N ALA A 67 -13.09 2.00 20.88
CA ALA A 67 -13.40 1.22 19.69
C ALA A 67 -12.80 1.89 18.45
N PRO A 68 -12.15 1.13 17.55
CA PRO A 68 -11.74 1.68 16.27
C PRO A 68 -13.00 2.17 15.56
N GLU A 69 -12.93 3.38 15.02
CA GLU A 69 -13.99 4.03 14.28
C GLU A 69 -14.36 3.11 13.09
N SER A 70 -15.38 2.28 13.29
CA SER A 70 -15.85 1.31 12.30
C SER A 70 -16.45 2.10 11.13
N GLY A 71 -15.64 2.38 10.12
CA GLY A 71 -16.09 3.13 8.94
C GLY A 71 -15.00 3.67 8.03
N LYS A 72 -13.73 3.72 8.46
CA LYS A 72 -12.65 4.12 7.56
C LYS A 72 -12.21 2.91 6.72
N LEU A 73 -12.73 2.82 5.50
CA LEU A 73 -12.18 1.98 4.44
C LEU A 73 -10.68 2.30 4.31
N SER A 74 -9.83 1.44 4.85
CA SER A 74 -8.39 1.58 4.64
C SER A 74 -8.10 0.94 3.30
N MET A 75 -8.00 1.79 2.29
CA MET A 75 -7.82 1.38 0.91
C MET A 75 -6.37 0.96 0.73
N ILE A 76 -6.07 -0.28 1.09
CA ILE A 76 -4.72 -0.82 1.07
C ILE A 76 -4.63 -1.81 -0.08
N PHE A 77 -3.59 -1.72 -0.88
CA PHE A 77 -3.25 -2.78 -1.81
C PHE A 77 -1.87 -3.34 -1.50
N SER A 78 -1.73 -4.64 -1.69
CA SER A 78 -0.48 -5.35 -1.55
C SER A 78 0.13 -5.65 -2.90
N LEU A 79 1.45 -5.58 -2.98
CA LEU A 79 2.23 -6.01 -4.13
C LEU A 79 3.14 -7.14 -3.67
N THR A 80 2.89 -8.33 -4.19
CA THR A 80 3.74 -9.50 -4.00
C THR A 80 4.66 -9.63 -5.20
N TYR A 81 5.97 -9.55 -4.98
CA TYR A 81 7.00 -9.69 -6.01
C TYR A 81 8.11 -10.61 -5.51
N ALA A 82 8.46 -11.61 -6.34
CA ALA A 82 9.33 -12.70 -5.93
C ALA A 82 8.82 -13.37 -4.64
N ASP A 83 9.59 -13.32 -3.56
CA ASP A 83 9.29 -13.86 -2.23
C ASP A 83 8.92 -12.77 -1.21
N ARG A 84 8.65 -11.53 -1.67
CA ARG A 84 8.39 -10.38 -0.81
C ARG A 84 7.01 -9.80 -1.01
N LYS A 85 6.40 -9.36 0.09
CA LYS A 85 5.15 -8.60 0.07
C LYS A 85 5.35 -7.21 0.65
N ILE A 86 4.87 -6.19 -0.08
CA ILE A 86 4.75 -4.83 0.44
C ILE A 86 3.28 -4.41 0.43
N PHE A 87 2.94 -3.52 1.35
CA PHE A 87 1.61 -2.94 1.46
C PHE A 87 1.69 -1.45 1.18
N MET A 88 0.69 -0.92 0.49
CA MET A 88 0.64 0.48 0.11
C MET A 88 -0.73 1.06 0.38
N LYS A 89 -0.74 2.25 0.95
CA LYS A 89 -1.95 3.05 1.14
C LYS A 89 -1.69 4.53 0.94
N THR A 90 -2.77 5.25 0.66
CA THR A 90 -2.73 6.70 0.55
C THR A 90 -2.66 7.36 1.94
N GLY A 91 -2.36 8.66 1.98
CA GLY A 91 -2.22 9.39 3.24
C GLY A 91 -3.56 9.55 3.97
N PRO A 92 -3.55 9.99 5.24
CA PRO A 92 -4.77 10.12 6.06
C PRO A 92 -5.83 11.07 5.48
N ASN A 93 -5.42 12.00 4.60
CA ASN A 93 -6.28 13.01 3.97
C ASN A 93 -6.56 12.71 2.48
N SER A 94 -6.20 11.53 2.00
CA SER A 94 -6.36 11.16 0.60
C SER A 94 -7.80 10.74 0.28
N SER A 95 -8.23 10.99 -0.96
CA SER A 95 -9.58 10.67 -1.43
C SER A 95 -9.67 9.22 -1.95
N LYS A 96 -10.90 8.68 -2.05
CA LYS A 96 -11.17 7.41 -2.76
C LYS A 96 -10.67 7.47 -4.21
N ASN A 97 -10.73 8.63 -4.86
CA ASN A 97 -10.26 8.76 -6.23
C ASN A 97 -8.74 8.54 -6.35
N GLU A 98 -7.97 9.05 -5.38
CA GLU A 98 -6.51 8.93 -5.39
C GLU A 98 -6.06 7.46 -5.34
N ILE A 99 -6.69 6.60 -4.53
CA ILE A 99 -6.33 5.18 -4.52
C ILE A 99 -6.68 4.50 -5.85
N HIS A 100 -7.80 4.88 -6.50
CA HIS A 100 -8.20 4.29 -7.78
C HIS A 100 -7.21 4.69 -8.88
N GLU A 101 -6.73 5.93 -8.87
CA GLU A 101 -5.69 6.38 -9.79
C GLU A 101 -4.38 5.58 -9.60
N TRP A 102 -3.96 5.35 -8.35
CA TRP A 102 -2.79 4.52 -8.06
C TRP A 102 -2.98 3.07 -8.49
N LEU A 103 -4.14 2.48 -8.20
CA LEU A 103 -4.46 1.13 -8.62
C LEU A 103 -4.46 1.03 -10.15
N TYR A 104 -5.07 1.98 -10.86
CA TYR A 104 -5.04 2.03 -12.33
C TYR A 104 -3.61 2.14 -12.86
N ALA A 105 -2.78 2.96 -12.22
CA ALA A 105 -1.37 3.10 -12.59
C ALA A 105 -0.57 1.81 -12.36
N ILE A 106 -0.92 0.99 -11.37
CA ILE A 106 -0.22 -0.25 -11.01
C ILE A 106 -0.78 -1.46 -11.77
N ASP A 107 -2.08 -1.69 -11.70
CA ASP A 107 -2.83 -2.76 -12.37
C ASP A 107 -4.17 -2.22 -12.92
N PRO A 108 -4.25 -1.89 -14.22
CA PRO A 108 -5.46 -1.34 -14.84
C PRO A 108 -6.61 -2.34 -14.87
N LEU A 109 -6.32 -3.65 -14.86
CA LEU A 109 -7.36 -4.68 -14.91
C LEU A 109 -8.09 -4.71 -13.58
N MET A 110 -7.33 -4.79 -12.48
CA MET A 110 -7.87 -4.74 -11.13
C MET A 110 -8.65 -3.44 -10.86
N ALA A 111 -8.15 -2.30 -11.34
CA ALA A 111 -8.85 -1.03 -11.20
C ALA A 111 -10.24 -1.01 -11.89
N GLY A 112 -10.46 -1.85 -12.90
CA GLY A 112 -11.76 -1.99 -13.54
C GLY A 112 -12.75 -2.89 -12.78
N GLU A 113 -12.27 -3.74 -11.88
CA GLU A 113 -13.08 -4.70 -11.13
C GLU A 113 -13.62 -4.12 -9.81
N ILE A 114 -12.93 -3.14 -9.23
CA ILE A 114 -13.29 -2.50 -7.96
C ILE A 114 -14.26 -1.33 -8.21
N LYS A 115 -15.47 -1.37 -7.65
CA LYS A 115 -16.51 -0.32 -7.74
C LYS A 115 -16.65 0.49 -6.43
#